data_AF-A0A940W9V2-F1
#
_entry.id   AF-A0A940W9V2-F1
#
_cell.length_a   1.000
_cell.length_b   1.000
_cell.length_c   1.000
_cell.angle_alpha   90.00
_cell.angle_beta   90.00
_cell.angle_gamma   90.00
#
_symmetry.space_group_name_H-M   'P 1'
#
loop_
_entity.id
_entity.type
_entity.pdbx_description
1 polymer ?
#
loop_
_entity_poly.entity_id
_entity_poly.type
_entity_poly.pdbx_seq_one_letter_code
_entity_poly.pdbx_strand_id
1 'polypeptide(L)'
;MRERLSAVRLDTPGSRRGDFRRILQEVRWELDLRGFRHVRLIASGGLGEEEVWALRDVVDGFGVGTSLSNAPTIDYALDIVEVEGVPFAKRGKRSGRKQVYACEACGGRSVRPAAGPAERCPCGDVPVPLLLPALRAGRRVVPPSPPRGIRDRVLRQVERFNARDARP
;
A
#
# COMPACT_ATOMS: atom_id res chain seq x y z
N MET A 1 -38.44 -5.46 5.32
CA MET A 1 -37.07 -4.92 5.53
C MET A 1 -36.21 -5.78 6.45
N ARG A 2 -36.76 -6.41 7.51
CA ARG A 2 -36.05 -7.16 8.57
C ARG A 2 -34.81 -7.97 8.12
N GLU A 3 -34.97 -9.01 7.31
CA GLU A 3 -33.85 -9.86 6.88
C GLU A 3 -33.12 -9.34 5.62
N ARG A 4 -33.68 -8.33 4.96
CA ARG A 4 -33.13 -7.78 3.71
C ARG A 4 -32.10 -6.67 3.94
N LEU A 5 -32.06 -6.08 5.13
CA LEU A 5 -31.06 -5.06 5.46
C LEU A 5 -29.71 -5.72 5.76
N SER A 6 -28.71 -5.44 4.93
CA SER A 6 -27.38 -6.04 5.05
C SER A 6 -26.41 -5.25 5.93
N ALA A 7 -26.54 -3.92 5.95
CA ALA A 7 -25.66 -3.04 6.71
C ALA A 7 -26.29 -1.66 6.95
N VAL A 8 -25.79 -0.97 7.97
CA VAL A 8 -26.03 0.46 8.21
C VAL A 8 -24.71 1.21 8.08
N ARG A 9 -24.72 2.32 7.34
CA ARG A 9 -23.56 3.21 7.22
C ARG A 9 -23.71 4.40 8.16
N LEU A 10 -22.72 4.62 9.01
CA LEU A 10 -22.62 5.80 9.86
C LEU A 10 -21.61 6.78 9.26
N ASP A 11 -22.10 7.98 8.93
CA ASP A 11 -21.34 9.07 8.34
C ASP A 11 -21.54 10.34 9.17
N THR A 12 -21.26 10.24 10.47
CA THR A 12 -21.59 11.30 11.42
C THR A 12 -20.74 12.54 11.14
N PRO A 13 -21.34 13.71 10.85
CA PRO A 13 -20.59 14.95 10.61
C PRO A 13 -19.72 15.31 11.82
N GLY A 14 -18.60 16.02 11.59
CA GLY A 14 -17.66 16.36 12.66
C GLY A 14 -18.31 17.05 13.87
N SER A 15 -19.28 17.92 13.64
CA SER A 15 -20.04 18.62 14.70
C SER A 15 -20.89 17.71 15.59
N ARG A 16 -21.19 16.48 15.17
CA ARG A 16 -22.01 15.50 15.90
C ARG A 16 -21.28 14.21 16.22
N ARG A 17 -20.02 14.09 15.81
CA ARG A 17 -19.26 12.84 15.88
C ARG A 17 -18.89 12.47 17.30
N GLY A 18 -18.60 13.46 18.16
CA GLY A 18 -18.23 13.24 19.55
C GLY A 18 -17.24 12.09 19.69
N ASP A 19 -17.59 11.10 20.51
CA ASP A 19 -16.93 9.80 20.53
C ASP A 19 -17.58 8.84 19.53
N PHE A 20 -17.00 8.72 18.34
CA PHE A 20 -17.57 7.93 17.26
C PHE A 20 -17.63 6.42 17.60
N ARG A 21 -16.66 5.93 18.37
CA ARG A 21 -16.61 4.54 18.81
C ARG A 21 -17.80 4.23 19.71
N ARG A 22 -18.09 5.11 20.68
CA ARG A 22 -19.28 4.95 21.55
C ARG A 22 -20.57 4.95 20.75
N ILE A 23 -20.71 5.84 19.77
CA ILE A 23 -21.89 5.87 18.89
C ILE A 23 -22.06 4.51 18.17
N LEU A 24 -20.97 3.95 17.63
CA LEU A 24 -21.02 2.66 16.95
C LEU A 24 -21.40 1.52 17.90
N GLN A 25 -20.86 1.51 19.12
CA GLN A 25 -21.20 0.53 20.16
C GLN A 25 -22.66 0.63 20.60
N GLU A 26 -23.18 1.86 20.78
CA GLU A 26 -24.57 2.11 21.10
C GLU A 26 -25.50 1.60 19.99
N VAL A 27 -25.19 1.89 18.73
CA VAL A 27 -25.96 1.39 17.58
C VAL A 27 -25.91 -0.14 17.52
N ARG A 28 -24.74 -0.75 17.76
CA ARG A 28 -24.60 -2.21 17.80
C ARG A 28 -25.49 -2.82 18.88
N TRP A 29 -25.46 -2.25 20.09
CA TRP A 29 -26.29 -2.67 21.21
C TRP A 29 -27.79 -2.62 20.87
N GLU A 30 -28.27 -1.50 20.34
CA GLU A 30 -29.69 -1.32 20.03
C GLU A 30 -30.19 -2.26 18.93
N LEU A 31 -29.35 -2.53 17.92
CA LEU A 31 -29.66 -3.51 16.88
C LEU A 31 -29.71 -4.93 17.45
N ASP A 32 -28.75 -5.30 18.29
CA ASP A 32 -28.65 -6.64 18.86
C ASP A 32 -29.80 -6.95 19.81
N LEU A 33 -30.19 -5.98 20.63
CA LEU A 33 -31.33 -6.08 21.54
C LEU A 33 -32.64 -6.40 20.80
N ARG A 34 -32.76 -5.93 19.54
CA ARG A 34 -33.93 -6.14 18.69
C ARG A 34 -33.79 -7.32 17.72
N GLY A 35 -32.72 -8.11 17.86
CA GLY A 35 -32.48 -9.32 17.06
C GLY A 35 -31.81 -9.09 15.70
N PHE A 36 -31.25 -7.90 15.43
CA PHE A 36 -30.63 -7.54 14.15
C PHE A 36 -29.10 -7.75 14.14
N ARG A 37 -28.63 -8.86 14.71
CA ARG A 37 -27.19 -9.17 14.80
C ARG A 37 -26.52 -9.35 13.43
N HIS A 38 -27.29 -9.71 12.40
CA HIS A 38 -26.80 -9.87 11.02
C HIS A 38 -26.51 -8.54 10.31
N VAL A 39 -27.07 -7.43 10.80
CA VAL A 39 -26.90 -6.12 10.15
C VAL A 39 -25.50 -5.61 10.46
N ARG A 40 -24.66 -5.48 9.44
CA ARG A 40 -23.28 -4.99 9.59
C ARG A 40 -23.19 -3.49 9.81
N LEU A 41 -22.12 -3.01 10.44
CA LEU A 41 -21.82 -1.59 10.61
C LEU A 41 -20.70 -1.16 9.67
N ILE A 42 -20.91 -0.06 8.95
CA ILE A 42 -19.90 0.55 8.07
C ILE A 42 -19.65 1.98 8.55
N ALA A 43 -18.39 2.32 8.85
CA ALA A 43 -18.00 3.69 9.21
C ALA A 43 -17.49 4.45 7.98
N SER A 44 -17.84 5.73 7.85
CA SER A 44 -17.27 6.63 6.83
C SER A 44 -17.08 8.06 7.33
N GLY A 45 -16.41 8.86 6.49
CA GLY A 45 -16.23 10.30 6.67
C GLY A 45 -14.98 10.63 7.47
N GLY A 46 -14.02 11.33 6.85
CA GLY A 46 -12.81 11.82 7.53
C GLY A 46 -12.01 10.74 8.27
N LEU A 47 -11.89 9.54 7.70
CA LEU A 47 -11.13 8.43 8.29
C LEU A 47 -9.71 8.39 7.71
N GLY A 48 -8.71 8.44 8.58
CA GLY A 48 -7.31 8.12 8.29
C GLY A 48 -6.92 6.75 8.82
N GLU A 49 -5.61 6.48 8.85
CA GLU A 49 -5.05 5.22 9.34
C GLU A 49 -5.35 5.00 10.84
N GLU A 50 -5.26 6.07 11.64
CA GLU A 50 -5.52 6.02 13.09
C GLU A 50 -6.98 5.70 13.40
N GLU A 51 -7.94 6.35 12.75
CA GLU A 51 -9.37 6.05 12.97
C GLU A 51 -9.73 4.64 12.49
N VAL A 52 -9.20 4.22 11.34
CA VAL A 52 -9.41 2.85 10.84
C VAL A 52 -8.87 1.84 11.85
N TRP A 53 -7.67 2.06 12.38
CA TRP A 53 -7.10 1.20 13.41
C TRP A 53 -7.97 1.19 14.67
N ALA A 54 -8.36 2.35 15.19
CA ALA A 54 -9.14 2.48 16.43
C ALA A 54 -10.57 1.91 16.35
N LEU A 55 -11.13 1.79 15.15
CA LEU A 55 -12.51 1.33 14.94
C LEU A 55 -12.61 -0.10 14.38
N ARG A 56 -11.49 -0.73 13.98
CA ARG A 56 -11.46 -2.03 13.27
C ARG A 56 -12.17 -3.18 13.99
N ASP A 57 -12.32 -3.09 15.31
CA ASP A 57 -12.95 -4.10 16.15
C ASP A 57 -14.44 -3.83 16.41
N VAL A 58 -14.96 -2.67 16.03
CA VAL A 58 -16.37 -2.28 16.24
C VAL A 58 -17.17 -2.07 14.95
N VAL A 59 -16.54 -2.19 13.78
CA VAL A 59 -17.20 -2.11 12.46
C VAL A 59 -16.78 -3.25 11.53
N ASP A 60 -17.64 -3.53 10.56
CA ASP A 60 -17.42 -4.57 9.54
C ASP A 60 -16.79 -4.02 8.25
N GLY A 61 -16.76 -2.70 8.09
CA GLY A 61 -16.23 -2.07 6.88
C GLY A 61 -16.04 -0.57 7.00
N PHE A 62 -15.25 -0.04 6.06
CA PHE A 62 -14.86 1.37 6.03
C PHE A 62 -15.12 2.00 4.67
N GLY A 63 -15.63 3.24 4.69
CA GLY A 63 -15.63 4.15 3.56
C GLY A 63 -14.53 5.19 3.73
N VAL A 64 -13.38 4.97 3.11
CA VAL A 64 -12.21 5.86 3.15
C VAL A 64 -12.16 6.69 1.87
N GLY A 65 -12.11 8.02 2.02
CA GLY A 65 -12.16 8.99 0.92
C GLY A 65 -10.90 9.86 0.87
N THR A 66 -11.01 11.08 1.40
CA THR A 66 -10.01 12.15 1.28
C THR A 66 -8.59 11.75 1.67
N SER A 67 -8.41 10.98 2.74
CA SER A 67 -7.09 10.52 3.19
C SER A 67 -6.34 9.70 2.14
N LEU A 68 -7.07 8.98 1.27
CA LEU A 68 -6.51 8.21 0.17
C LEU A 68 -6.49 9.02 -1.14
N SER A 69 -7.60 9.65 -1.51
CA SER A 69 -7.72 10.35 -2.79
C SER A 69 -6.91 11.64 -2.87
N ASN A 70 -6.64 12.26 -1.71
CA ASN A 70 -5.79 13.44 -1.56
C ASN A 70 -4.50 13.11 -0.81
N ALA A 71 -4.00 11.88 -0.95
CA ALA A 71 -2.73 11.49 -0.39
C ALA A 71 -1.60 12.38 -0.95
N PRO A 72 -0.59 12.76 -0.14
CA PRO A 72 0.56 13.51 -0.61
C PRO A 72 1.22 12.81 -1.80
N THR A 73 1.60 13.59 -2.81
CA THR A 73 2.30 13.05 -3.97
C THR A 73 3.75 12.70 -3.59
N ILE A 74 4.28 11.65 -4.22
CA ILE A 74 5.72 11.36 -4.16
C ILE A 74 6.41 12.23 -5.20
N ASP A 75 7.34 13.07 -4.76
CA ASP A 75 8.10 13.98 -5.63
C ASP A 75 9.17 13.20 -6.42
N TYR A 76 8.79 12.70 -7.60
CA TYR A 76 9.69 12.02 -8.51
C TYR A 76 10.39 13.02 -9.45
N ALA A 77 11.72 12.89 -9.55
CA ALA A 77 12.53 13.60 -10.53
C ALA A 77 12.99 12.67 -11.67
N LEU A 78 13.07 13.22 -12.88
CA LEU A 78 13.69 12.58 -14.04
C LEU A 78 14.97 13.33 -14.38
N ASP A 79 16.10 12.65 -14.30
CA ASP A 79 17.43 13.21 -14.54
C ASP A 79 18.19 12.32 -15.53
N ILE A 80 18.97 12.93 -16.43
CA ILE A 80 19.96 12.21 -17.24
C ILE A 80 21.07 11.70 -16.32
N VAL A 81 21.41 10.41 -16.45
CA VAL A 81 22.48 9.76 -15.67
C VAL A 81 23.60 9.19 -16.54
N GLU A 82 23.42 9.13 -17.85
CA GLU A 82 24.41 8.58 -18.80
C GLU A 82 24.18 9.24 -20.17
N VAL A 83 25.26 9.66 -20.82
CA VAL A 83 25.25 10.27 -22.16
C VAL A 83 26.21 9.49 -23.04
N GLU A 84 25.74 8.95 -24.16
CA GLU A 84 26.56 8.17 -25.10
C GLU A 84 27.34 7.01 -24.42
N GLY A 85 26.75 6.40 -23.38
CA GLY A 85 27.38 5.33 -22.59
C GLY A 85 28.35 5.81 -21.50
N VAL A 86 28.63 7.11 -21.42
CA VAL A 86 29.50 7.71 -20.40
C VAL A 86 28.67 8.16 -19.18
N PRO A 87 29.01 7.72 -17.96
CA PRO A 87 28.32 8.17 -16.74
C PRO A 87 28.40 9.69 -16.57
N PHE A 88 27.25 10.37 -16.62
CA PHE A 88 27.17 11.83 -16.50
C PHE A 88 25.87 12.24 -15.79
N ALA A 89 25.97 13.10 -14.78
CA ALA A 89 24.80 13.59 -14.04
C ALA A 89 25.07 14.96 -13.42
N LYS A 90 24.00 15.71 -13.14
CA LYS A 90 24.08 16.98 -12.40
C LYS A 90 24.42 16.76 -10.91
N ARG A 91 24.87 17.81 -10.24
CA ARG A 91 25.13 17.80 -8.78
C ARG A 91 23.91 17.28 -8.01
N GLY A 92 24.17 16.44 -7.01
CA GLY A 92 23.14 15.80 -6.19
C GLY A 92 22.53 14.53 -6.79
N LYS A 93 22.99 14.05 -7.94
CA LYS A 93 22.53 12.81 -8.58
C LYS A 93 23.69 11.85 -8.83
N ARG A 94 23.45 10.55 -8.63
CA ARG A 94 24.44 9.49 -8.93
C ARG A 94 24.38 9.19 -10.44
N SER A 95 25.50 9.30 -11.16
CA SER A 95 25.60 8.97 -12.59
C SER A 95 25.60 7.46 -12.87
N GLY A 96 25.63 7.10 -14.16
CA GLY A 96 25.67 5.74 -14.70
C GLY A 96 24.32 5.02 -14.68
N ARG A 97 24.13 4.07 -15.59
CA ARG A 97 23.03 3.10 -15.50
C ARG A 97 23.16 2.22 -14.26
N LYS A 98 22.02 1.89 -13.64
CA LYS A 98 21.94 1.17 -12.36
C LYS A 98 20.89 0.07 -12.44
N GLN A 99 21.01 -0.90 -11.53
CA GLN A 99 20.01 -1.91 -11.27
C GLN A 99 19.62 -1.84 -9.79
N VAL A 100 18.34 -2.13 -9.50
CA VAL A 100 17.84 -2.30 -8.14
C VAL A 100 17.65 -3.78 -7.90
N TYR A 101 18.25 -4.30 -6.84
CA TYR A 101 18.12 -5.69 -6.42
C TYR A 101 17.33 -5.76 -5.11
N ALA A 102 16.49 -6.77 -4.97
CA ALA A 102 15.77 -7.08 -3.73
C ALA A 102 16.03 -8.51 -3.29
N CYS A 103 16.31 -8.69 -2.01
CA CYS A 103 16.44 -10.00 -1.39
C CYS A 103 15.10 -10.45 -0.85
N GLU A 104 14.62 -11.62 -1.25
CA GLU A 104 13.35 -12.14 -0.75
C GLU A 104 13.47 -12.66 0.69
N ALA A 105 14.59 -13.31 1.05
CA ALA A 105 14.82 -13.82 2.41
C ALA A 105 14.85 -12.73 3.49
N CYS A 106 15.79 -11.78 3.41
CA CYS A 106 15.94 -10.76 4.45
C CYS A 106 15.22 -9.44 4.16
N GLY A 107 14.84 -9.18 2.90
CA GLY A 107 14.19 -7.92 2.51
C GLY A 107 15.09 -6.77 2.11
N GLY A 108 16.40 -6.94 2.24
CA GLY A 108 17.36 -5.94 1.83
C GLY A 108 17.17 -5.53 0.38
N ARG A 109 17.29 -4.23 0.13
CA ARG A 109 17.36 -3.66 -1.22
C ARG A 109 18.71 -3.00 -1.42
N SER A 110 19.25 -3.12 -2.63
CA SER A 110 20.51 -2.46 -3.00
C SER A 110 20.43 -1.88 -4.40
N VAL A 111 21.08 -0.74 -4.59
CA VAL A 111 21.26 -0.11 -5.90
C VAL A 111 22.71 -0.31 -6.31
N ARG A 112 22.93 -0.90 -7.48
CA ARG A 112 24.26 -1.26 -7.98
C ARG A 112 24.43 -0.75 -9.42
N PRO A 113 25.66 -0.50 -9.90
CA PRO A 113 25.90 -0.26 -11.32
C PRO A 113 25.32 -1.39 -12.18
N ALA A 114 24.71 -1.05 -13.32
CA ALA A 114 24.02 -2.05 -14.15
C ALA A 114 24.96 -3.11 -14.74
N ALA A 115 26.22 -2.75 -15.00
CA ALA A 115 27.26 -3.66 -15.49
C ALA A 115 28.11 -4.28 -14.36
N GLY A 116 27.67 -4.13 -13.10
CA GLY A 116 28.39 -4.66 -11.94
C GLY A 116 28.28 -6.19 -11.79
N PRO A 117 29.16 -6.81 -11.00
CA PRO A 117 29.13 -8.25 -10.76
C PRO A 117 27.85 -8.68 -10.02
N ALA A 118 27.48 -9.95 -10.21
CA ALA A 118 26.42 -10.57 -9.43
C ALA A 118 26.90 -10.77 -7.99
N GLU A 119 26.50 -9.87 -7.09
CA GLU A 119 26.82 -9.96 -5.68
C GLU A 119 25.65 -10.55 -4.88
N ARG A 120 25.98 -11.40 -3.90
CA ARG A 120 25.02 -11.89 -2.92
C ARG A 120 24.50 -10.76 -2.03
N CYS A 121 23.37 -11.01 -1.39
CA CYS A 121 22.87 -10.16 -0.31
C CYS A 121 23.77 -10.36 0.93
N PRO A 122 23.93 -9.36 1.83
CA PRO A 122 24.65 -9.56 3.10
C PRO A 122 24.13 -10.72 3.97
N CYS A 123 22.88 -11.16 3.78
CA CYS A 123 22.34 -12.34 4.45
C CYS A 123 22.73 -13.68 3.78
N GLY A 124 23.51 -13.66 2.70
CA GLY A 124 23.97 -14.84 1.95
C GLY A 124 23.11 -15.26 0.76
N ASP A 125 21.86 -14.79 0.70
CA ASP A 125 20.91 -15.15 -0.36
C ASP A 125 21.16 -14.40 -1.68
N VAL A 126 20.61 -14.91 -2.79
CA VAL A 126 20.75 -14.32 -4.13
C VAL A 126 19.62 -13.31 -4.36
N PRO A 127 19.92 -12.00 -4.48
CA PRO A 127 18.87 -11.02 -4.66
C PRO A 127 18.39 -11.00 -6.12
N VAL A 128 17.10 -10.69 -6.32
CA VAL A 128 16.47 -10.63 -7.65
C VAL A 128 16.50 -9.20 -8.21
N PRO A 129 16.74 -9.01 -9.53
CA PRO A 129 16.67 -7.68 -10.15
C PRO A 129 15.21 -7.21 -10.26
N LEU A 130 14.98 -5.92 -9.99
CA LEU A 130 13.64 -5.33 -10.02
C LEU A 130 13.38 -4.47 -11.26
N LEU A 131 14.40 -3.84 -11.85
CA LEU A 131 14.24 -3.06 -13.08
C LEU A 131 14.27 -4.01 -14.28
N LEU A 132 13.08 -4.34 -14.77
CA LEU A 132 12.88 -5.13 -15.98
C LEU A 132 12.47 -4.23 -17.16
N PRO A 133 12.92 -4.51 -18.39
CA PRO A 133 12.52 -3.71 -19.55
C PRO A 133 11.01 -3.78 -19.78
N ALA A 134 10.34 -2.63 -19.79
CA ALA A 134 8.93 -2.53 -20.20
C ALA A 134 8.78 -2.31 -21.71
N LEU A 135 9.77 -1.62 -22.32
CA LEU A 135 9.82 -1.25 -23.74
C LEU A 135 11.19 -1.61 -24.32
N ARG A 136 11.23 -2.01 -25.60
CA ARG A 136 12.44 -2.08 -26.44
C ARG A 136 12.11 -1.52 -27.82
N ALA A 137 12.93 -0.58 -28.30
CA ALA A 137 12.72 0.10 -29.59
C ALA A 137 11.27 0.59 -29.79
N GLY A 138 10.70 1.23 -28.75
CA GLY A 138 9.33 1.75 -28.77
C GLY A 138 8.22 0.69 -28.65
N ARG A 139 8.55 -0.61 -28.63
CA ARG A 139 7.57 -1.70 -28.51
C ARG A 139 7.54 -2.27 -27.11
N ARG A 140 6.33 -2.54 -26.62
CA ARG A 140 6.12 -3.23 -25.34
C ARG A 140 6.65 -4.66 -25.42
N VAL A 141 7.41 -5.05 -24.40
CA VAL A 141 8.00 -6.40 -24.30
C VAL A 141 7.39 -7.24 -23.18
N VAL A 142 6.57 -6.65 -22.32
CA VAL A 142 5.82 -7.35 -21.26
C VAL A 142 4.37 -6.86 -21.25
N PRO A 143 3.36 -7.73 -21.23
CA PRO A 143 1.97 -7.31 -21.12
C PRO A 143 1.70 -6.56 -19.80
N PRO A 144 0.74 -5.62 -19.77
CA PRO A 144 0.35 -5.00 -18.51
C PRO A 144 -0.25 -6.04 -17.57
N SER A 145 0.07 -5.96 -16.29
CA SER A 145 -0.63 -6.76 -15.28
C SER A 145 -2.04 -6.20 -15.06
N PRO A 146 -3.07 -7.06 -14.92
CA PRO A 146 -4.41 -6.59 -14.60
C PRO A 146 -4.46 -5.97 -13.18
N PRO A 147 -5.38 -5.02 -12.91
CA PRO A 147 -5.46 -4.35 -11.60
C PRO A 147 -5.55 -5.32 -10.39
N ARG A 148 -6.31 -6.42 -10.52
CA ARG A 148 -6.38 -7.46 -9.47
C ARG A 148 -5.01 -8.11 -9.21
N GLY A 149 -4.30 -8.48 -10.26
CA GLY A 149 -2.95 -9.05 -10.13
C GLY A 149 -1.94 -8.09 -9.50
N ILE A 150 -2.07 -6.79 -9.78
CA ILE A 150 -1.25 -5.74 -9.14
C ILE A 150 -1.60 -5.66 -7.65
N ARG A 151 -2.89 -5.63 -7.29
CA ARG A 151 -3.36 -5.61 -5.90
C ARG A 151 -2.85 -6.83 -5.13
N ASP A 152 -2.98 -8.03 -5.67
CA ASP A 152 -2.56 -9.26 -4.99
C ASP A 152 -1.05 -9.27 -4.73
N ARG A 153 -0.26 -8.73 -5.67
CA ARG A 153 1.18 -8.55 -5.48
C ARG A 153 1.48 -7.56 -4.36
N VAL A 154 0.78 -6.42 -4.30
CA VAL A 154 0.94 -5.42 -3.23
C VAL A 154 0.57 -6.02 -1.87
N LEU A 155 -0.53 -6.76 -1.76
CA LEU A 155 -0.94 -7.40 -0.50
C LEU A 155 0.12 -8.38 0.01
N ARG A 156 0.65 -9.25 -0.85
CA ARG A 156 1.77 -10.15 -0.48
C ARG A 156 3.02 -9.39 -0.03
N GLN A 157 3.30 -8.22 -0.61
CA GLN A 157 4.43 -7.38 -0.22
C GLN A 157 4.21 -6.72 1.14
N VAL A 158 2.99 -6.25 1.42
CA VAL A 158 2.62 -5.67 2.72
C VAL A 158 2.65 -6.73 3.83
N GLU A 159 2.13 -7.93 3.57
CA GLU A 159 2.22 -9.06 4.51
C GLU A 159 3.67 -9.38 4.87
N ARG A 160 4.54 -9.47 3.87
CA ARG A 160 5.98 -9.71 4.08
C ARG A 160 6.66 -8.56 4.84
N PHE A 161 6.24 -7.32 4.59
CA PHE A 161 6.77 -6.14 5.29
C PHE A 161 6.40 -6.19 6.78
N ASN A 162 5.10 -6.36 7.08
CA ASN A 162 4.61 -6.44 8.46
C ASN A 162 5.21 -7.63 9.23
N ALA A 163 5.44 -8.77 8.56
CA ALA A 163 6.06 -9.94 9.18
C ALA A 163 7.55 -9.74 9.52
N ARG A 164 8.21 -8.72 8.97
CA ARG A 164 9.59 -8.36 9.31
C ARG A 164 9.64 -7.38 10.47
N ASP A 165 8.77 -6.38 10.47
CA ASP A 165 8.68 -5.40 11.57
C ASP A 165 8.22 -6.06 12.89
N ALA A 166 7.54 -7.20 12.81
CA ALA A 166 7.17 -8.02 13.97
C ALA A 166 8.32 -8.91 14.51
N ARG A 167 9.52 -8.90 13.90
CA ARG A 167 10.68 -9.62 14.44
C ARG A 167 11.37 -8.74 15.49
N PRO A 168 11.69 -9.29 16.68
CA PRO A 168 12.35 -8.56 17.75
C PRO A 168 13.74 -8.06 17.36
#